data_AF-A0AAW4V7J5-F1
#
_entry.id   AF-A0AAW4V7J5-F1
#
_cell.length_a   1.000
_cell.length_b   1.000
_cell.length_c   1.000
_cell.angle_alpha   90.00
_cell.angle_beta   90.00
_cell.angle_gamma   90.00
#
_symmetry.space_group_name_H-M   'P 1'
#
loop_
_entity.id
_entity.type
_entity.pdbx_description
1 polymer ?
#
loop_
_entity_poly.entity_id
_entity_poly.type
_entity_poly.pdbx_seq_one_letter_code
_entity_poly.pdbx_strand_id
1 'polypeptide(L)'
;MKFISCWCHALNLTGCAMFESEINDIKGNLVGNGYTIDTFDNYGKRVMTTTGDKINIQGNPVETTSYDSDGSIITGYELSSVITITIDGQEIESCGDTCIFTQKGLEPNVDFTQEDIESNDNGKLSNNTYIANIINKYKNKFGKSRVVVIKSQLGQPITAYSGDKVYWTVPKKLPKMTKLMIDGKALYIHRANYQIIDTSLLN
;
A
#
# COMPACT_ATOMS: atom_id res chain seq x y z
N MET A 1 -39.14 39.80 17.22
CA MET A 1 -38.11 39.02 17.93
C MET A 1 -37.73 37.85 17.03
N LYS A 2 -36.57 37.90 16.35
CA LYS A 2 -36.16 36.85 15.39
C LYS A 2 -35.43 35.74 16.16
N PHE A 3 -36.00 34.54 16.18
CA PHE A 3 -35.34 33.34 16.68
C PHE A 3 -34.27 32.91 15.66
N ILE A 4 -33.00 33.04 16.03
CA ILE A 4 -31.89 32.46 15.26
C ILE A 4 -31.71 31.03 15.76
N SER A 5 -32.19 30.09 14.95
CA SER A 5 -31.90 28.66 15.08
C SER A 5 -30.44 28.43 14.73
N CYS A 6 -29.63 28.04 15.72
CA CYS A 6 -28.24 27.63 15.52
C CYS A 6 -28.24 26.20 14.96
N TRP A 7 -28.11 26.07 13.65
CA TRP A 7 -27.86 24.80 12.97
C TRP A 7 -26.48 24.28 13.36
N CYS A 8 -26.43 23.40 14.36
CA CYS A 8 -25.25 22.62 14.69
C CYS A 8 -24.95 21.68 13.51
N HIS A 9 -24.03 22.10 12.64
CA HIS A 9 -23.46 21.22 11.63
C HIS A 9 -22.76 20.05 12.35
N ALA A 10 -23.22 18.83 12.10
CA ALA A 10 -22.54 17.62 12.55
C ALA A 10 -21.14 17.59 11.91
N LEU A 11 -20.12 17.94 12.71
CA LEU A 11 -18.73 17.71 12.38
C LEU A 11 -18.52 16.20 12.30
N ASN A 12 -18.38 15.71 11.07
CA ASN A 12 -18.10 14.31 10.78
C ASN A 12 -16.81 13.88 11.51
N LEU A 13 -16.91 12.81 12.31
CA LEU A 13 -15.87 12.16 13.11
C LEU A 13 -14.71 11.52 12.29
N THR A 14 -14.44 11.95 11.07
CA THR A 14 -13.33 11.43 10.24
C THR A 14 -11.95 11.96 10.66
N GLY A 15 -11.90 12.94 11.56
CA GLY A 15 -10.67 13.59 11.99
C GLY A 15 -9.74 12.74 12.86
N CYS A 16 -10.28 11.91 13.76
CA CYS A 16 -9.44 11.13 14.69
C CYS A 16 -8.62 10.06 13.97
N ALA A 17 -9.24 9.32 13.05
CA ALA A 17 -8.55 8.27 12.29
C ALA A 17 -7.51 8.83 11.31
N MET A 18 -7.75 10.00 10.72
CA MET A 18 -6.76 10.67 9.85
C MET A 18 -5.61 11.25 10.65
N PHE A 19 -5.88 11.88 11.80
CA PHE A 19 -4.88 12.52 12.65
C PHE A 19 -3.94 11.51 13.34
N GLU A 20 -4.47 10.42 13.91
CA GLU A 20 -3.64 9.36 14.49
C GLU A 20 -2.75 8.68 13.44
N SER A 21 -3.30 8.52 12.24
CA SER A 21 -2.64 7.95 11.08
C SER A 21 -1.51 8.86 10.55
N GLU A 22 -1.72 10.18 10.52
CA GLU A 22 -0.69 11.17 10.19
C GLU A 22 0.41 11.25 11.25
N ILE A 23 0.07 11.20 12.55
CA ILE A 23 1.07 11.26 13.64
C ILE A 23 2.07 10.10 13.56
N ASN A 24 1.60 8.89 13.25
CA ASN A 24 2.45 7.72 13.08
C ASN A 24 3.38 7.87 11.86
N ASP A 25 2.87 8.38 10.73
CA ASP A 25 3.66 8.65 9.53
C ASP A 25 4.71 9.74 9.73
N ILE A 26 4.39 10.78 10.51
CA ILE A 26 5.25 11.93 10.80
C ILE A 26 6.51 11.52 11.60
N LYS A 27 6.60 10.31 12.15
CA LYS A 27 7.82 9.84 12.83
C LYS A 27 8.57 8.74 12.06
N GLY A 28 8.07 8.28 10.91
CA GLY A 28 8.63 7.10 10.23
C GLY A 28 8.46 5.80 11.05
N ASN A 29 7.56 5.82 12.03
CA ASN A 29 7.36 4.79 13.03
C ASN A 29 5.90 4.35 13.02
N LEU A 30 5.64 3.10 12.63
CA LEU A 30 4.30 2.50 12.73
C LEU A 30 4.19 1.85 14.11
N VAL A 31 3.75 2.64 15.10
CA VAL A 31 3.69 2.20 16.50
C VAL A 31 2.24 2.07 16.97
N GLY A 32 1.93 0.99 17.68
CA GLY A 32 0.68 0.83 18.42
C GLY A 32 -0.48 0.23 17.64
N ASN A 33 -0.26 -0.15 16.37
CA ASN A 33 -1.31 -0.65 15.48
C ASN A 33 -1.20 -2.14 15.14
N GLY A 34 -0.07 -2.79 15.42
CA GLY A 34 0.23 -4.17 15.03
C GLY A 34 0.23 -4.38 13.53
N TYR A 35 1.26 -4.98 12.96
CA TYR A 35 1.35 -5.21 11.52
C TYR A 35 1.74 -6.64 11.20
N THR A 36 1.11 -7.19 10.18
CA THR A 36 1.64 -8.32 9.40
C THR A 36 2.41 -7.75 8.22
N ILE A 37 3.63 -8.23 8.01
CA ILE A 37 4.55 -7.78 6.97
C ILE A 37 4.83 -8.99 6.09
N ASP A 38 4.29 -8.95 4.88
CA ASP A 38 4.52 -9.97 3.87
C ASP A 38 5.48 -9.43 2.81
N THR A 39 6.52 -10.22 2.50
CA THR A 39 7.48 -9.93 1.44
C THR A 39 7.24 -10.88 0.27
N PHE A 40 7.27 -10.33 -0.94
CA PHE A 40 7.00 -11.05 -2.19
C PHE A 40 8.11 -10.79 -3.20
N ASP A 41 8.43 -11.83 -3.97
CA ASP A 41 9.30 -11.70 -5.13
C ASP A 41 8.63 -10.89 -6.27
N ASN A 42 9.37 -10.69 -7.37
CA ASN A 42 8.88 -9.94 -8.53
C ASN A 42 7.67 -10.58 -9.22
N TYR A 43 7.41 -11.87 -9.00
CA TYR A 43 6.28 -12.63 -9.52
C TYR A 43 5.14 -12.72 -8.52
N GLY A 44 5.19 -11.95 -7.42
CA GLY A 44 4.11 -11.93 -6.43
C GLY A 44 4.04 -13.20 -5.58
N LYS A 45 5.06 -14.06 -5.59
CA LYS A 45 5.13 -15.20 -4.68
C LYS A 45 5.62 -14.72 -3.32
N ARG A 46 4.87 -15.05 -2.26
CA ARG A 46 5.27 -14.74 -0.89
C ARG A 46 6.51 -15.54 -0.49
N VAL A 47 7.54 -14.84 -0.02
CA VAL A 47 8.81 -15.43 0.43
C VAL A 47 8.99 -15.37 1.94
N MET A 48 8.32 -14.43 2.61
CA MET A 48 8.43 -14.25 4.06
C MET A 48 7.18 -13.58 4.62
N THR A 49 6.82 -13.96 5.84
CA THR A 49 5.81 -13.28 6.67
C THR A 49 6.41 -13.01 8.04
N THR A 50 6.30 -11.78 8.51
CA THR A 50 6.70 -11.37 9.87
C THR A 50 5.57 -10.56 10.50
N THR A 51 5.51 -10.53 11.83
CA THR A 51 4.54 -9.72 12.56
C THR A 51 5.24 -8.90 13.63
N GLY A 52 4.75 -7.70 13.93
CA GLY A 52 5.26 -6.91 15.04
C GLY A 52 4.43 -5.66 15.34
N ASP A 53 4.70 -5.06 16.50
CA ASP A 53 3.90 -3.93 17.02
C ASP A 53 4.59 -2.57 16.88
N LYS A 54 5.92 -2.56 16.78
CA LYS A 54 6.76 -1.37 16.60
C LYS A 54 7.59 -1.54 15.33
N ILE A 55 7.16 -0.88 14.26
CA ILE A 55 7.85 -0.92 12.97
C ILE A 55 8.53 0.43 12.71
N ASN A 56 9.80 0.42 12.37
CA ASN A 56 10.52 1.56 11.82
C ASN A 56 11.04 1.18 10.41
N ILE A 57 10.97 2.10 9.46
CA ILE A 57 11.47 1.86 8.10
C ILE A 57 12.42 2.99 7.73
N GLN A 58 13.65 2.63 7.38
CA GLN A 58 14.71 3.56 6.96
C GLN A 58 15.10 3.25 5.52
N GLY A 59 15.22 4.29 4.70
CA GLY A 59 15.72 4.13 3.34
C GLY A 59 17.21 4.39 3.33
N ASN A 60 17.94 3.66 2.49
CA ASN A 60 19.36 3.88 2.32
C ASN A 60 19.61 4.97 1.25
N PRO A 61 20.06 6.20 1.61
CA PRO A 61 20.34 7.25 0.65
C PRO A 61 21.61 6.93 -0.14
N VAL A 62 21.56 7.13 -1.45
CA VAL A 62 22.70 6.99 -2.35
C VAL A 62 22.98 8.32 -3.00
N GLU A 63 24.26 8.68 -3.04
CA GLU A 63 24.75 9.87 -3.69
C GLU A 63 24.51 9.79 -5.20
N THR A 64 23.89 10.82 -5.77
CA THR A 64 23.67 10.95 -7.20
C THR A 64 24.40 12.17 -7.73
N THR A 65 25.00 12.02 -8.91
CA THR A 65 25.71 13.11 -9.58
C THR A 65 24.84 13.59 -10.75
N SER A 66 24.54 14.88 -10.78
CA SER A 66 23.89 15.54 -11.92
C SER A 66 24.73 16.73 -12.39
N TYR A 67 24.41 17.29 -13.55
CA TYR A 67 25.12 18.43 -14.12
C TYR A 67 24.12 19.56 -14.32
N ASP A 68 24.46 20.76 -13.90
CA ASP A 68 23.68 21.94 -14.27
C ASP A 68 23.97 22.38 -15.72
N SER A 69 23.29 23.44 -16.13
CA SER A 69 23.42 24.01 -17.48
C SER A 69 24.81 24.57 -17.79
N ASP A 70 25.67 24.78 -16.79
CA ASP A 70 27.04 25.27 -16.99
C ASP A 70 28.11 24.16 -16.92
N GLY A 71 27.69 22.92 -16.64
CA GLY A 71 28.55 21.75 -16.59
C GLY A 71 29.16 21.49 -15.21
N SER A 72 28.76 22.26 -14.19
CA SER A 72 29.16 22.00 -12.80
C SER A 72 28.48 20.76 -12.24
N ILE A 73 29.26 20.00 -11.46
CA ILE A 73 28.77 18.80 -10.79
C ILE A 73 27.89 19.20 -9.61
N ILE A 74 26.63 18.76 -9.63
CA ILE A 74 25.71 18.82 -8.50
C ILE A 74 25.61 17.43 -7.86
N THR A 75 26.00 17.36 -6.59
CA THR A 75 25.76 16.19 -5.74
C THR A 75 24.34 16.27 -5.15
N GLY A 76 23.51 15.29 -5.47
CA GLY A 76 22.20 15.03 -4.88
C GLY A 76 22.20 13.73 -4.09
N TYR A 77 21.09 13.45 -3.40
CA TYR A 77 20.86 12.16 -2.74
C TYR A 77 19.50 11.62 -3.15
N GLU A 78 19.46 10.38 -3.60
CA GLU A 78 18.22 9.65 -3.85
C GLU A 78 18.14 8.43 -2.95
N LEU A 79 16.94 8.10 -2.47
CA LEU A 79 16.74 6.85 -1.73
C LEU A 79 16.98 5.67 -2.67
N SER A 80 17.84 4.74 -2.29
CA SER A 80 18.07 3.52 -3.05
C SER A 80 16.87 2.58 -3.00
N SER A 81 17.04 1.43 -3.65
CA SER A 81 16.13 0.30 -3.58
C SER A 81 16.16 -0.46 -2.26
N VAL A 82 17.15 -0.16 -1.40
CA VAL A 82 17.36 -0.83 -0.12
C VAL A 82 16.61 -0.08 0.98
N ILE A 83 15.81 -0.82 1.74
CA ILE A 83 15.19 -0.35 2.98
C ILE A 83 15.58 -1.26 4.14
N THR A 84 15.79 -0.67 5.31
CA THR A 84 15.94 -1.36 6.58
C THR A 84 14.61 -1.28 7.32
N ILE A 85 14.03 -2.44 7.62
CA ILE A 85 12.78 -2.59 8.36
C ILE A 85 13.13 -3.10 9.75
N THR A 86 12.97 -2.27 10.78
CA THR A 86 13.12 -2.68 12.17
C THR A 86 11.76 -3.07 12.73
N ILE A 87 11.63 -4.32 13.20
CA ILE A 87 10.42 -4.92 13.75
C ILE A 87 10.73 -5.32 15.20
N ASP A 88 10.12 -4.64 16.16
CA ASP A 88 10.28 -4.94 17.59
C ASP A 88 11.75 -5.06 18.06
N GLY A 89 12.65 -4.28 17.43
CA GLY A 89 14.08 -4.24 17.73
C GLY A 89 14.96 -5.19 16.92
N GLN A 90 14.38 -5.96 16.00
CA GLN A 90 15.11 -6.82 15.05
C GLN A 90 15.05 -6.25 13.64
N GLU A 91 16.07 -6.47 12.82
CA GLU A 91 16.18 -5.83 11.51
C GLU A 91 16.03 -6.81 10.35
N ILE A 92 15.38 -6.33 9.30
CA ILE A 92 15.31 -6.96 7.98
C ILE A 92 15.79 -5.92 6.98
N GLU A 93 16.82 -6.24 6.20
CA GLU A 93 17.23 -5.43 5.06
C GLU A 93 16.58 -6.02 3.80
N SER A 94 15.76 -5.23 3.12
CA SER A 94 15.10 -5.62 1.88
C SER A 94 15.64 -4.78 0.72
N CYS A 95 16.01 -5.45 -0.36
CA CYS A 95 16.42 -4.83 -1.61
C CYS A 95 15.75 -5.55 -2.77
N GLY A 96 14.87 -4.86 -3.50
CA GLY A 96 14.27 -5.44 -4.69
C GLY A 96 12.85 -5.96 -4.50
N ASP A 97 12.52 -6.45 -3.30
CA ASP A 97 11.25 -7.14 -3.07
C ASP A 97 10.06 -6.20 -2.87
N THR A 98 8.86 -6.72 -3.11
CA THR A 98 7.61 -6.07 -2.73
C THR A 98 7.35 -6.35 -1.25
N CYS A 99 7.11 -5.33 -0.43
CA CYS A 99 6.73 -5.50 0.97
C CYS A 99 5.35 -4.89 1.22
N ILE A 100 4.45 -5.64 1.85
CA ILE A 100 3.10 -5.23 2.21
C ILE A 100 2.96 -5.29 3.73
N PHE A 101 2.64 -4.15 4.36
CA PHE A 101 2.45 -4.00 5.80
C PHE A 101 0.96 -3.79 6.06
N THR A 102 0.29 -4.86 6.49
CA THR A 102 -1.15 -4.87 6.75
C THR A 102 -1.41 -4.62 8.23
N GLN A 103 -2.09 -3.52 8.54
CA GLN A 103 -2.47 -3.22 9.92
C GLN A 103 -3.42 -4.29 10.47
N LYS A 104 -3.23 -4.66 11.74
CA LYS A 104 -4.10 -5.59 12.45
C LYS A 104 -5.58 -5.21 12.33
N GLY A 105 -6.37 -6.20 11.89
CA GLY A 105 -7.81 -6.07 11.65
C GLY A 105 -8.19 -5.60 10.24
N LEU A 106 -7.22 -5.41 9.35
CA LEU A 106 -7.47 -5.33 7.91
C LEU A 106 -7.19 -6.71 7.31
N GLU A 107 -8.20 -7.34 6.71
CA GLU A 107 -8.09 -8.67 6.13
C GLU A 107 -8.34 -8.59 4.61
N PRO A 108 -7.58 -9.33 3.79
CA PRO A 108 -7.82 -9.37 2.36
C PRO A 108 -9.11 -10.14 2.05
N ASN A 109 -9.85 -9.68 1.05
CA ASN A 109 -10.96 -10.44 0.47
C ASN A 109 -10.45 -11.62 -0.36
N VAL A 110 -9.27 -11.45 -0.97
CA VAL A 110 -8.61 -12.45 -1.82
C VAL A 110 -7.10 -12.40 -1.63
N ASP A 111 -6.49 -13.57 -1.45
CA ASP A 111 -5.06 -13.80 -1.61
C ASP A 111 -4.89 -14.61 -2.91
N PHE A 112 -4.22 -14.06 -3.92
CA PHE A 112 -4.14 -14.68 -5.25
C PHE A 112 -3.04 -15.72 -5.28
N THR A 113 -3.37 -16.93 -5.74
CA THR A 113 -2.39 -18.00 -5.94
C THR A 113 -1.83 -17.99 -7.35
N GLN A 114 -0.68 -18.65 -7.58
CA GLN A 114 -0.18 -18.83 -8.95
C GLN A 114 -1.14 -19.63 -9.83
N GLU A 115 -1.93 -20.55 -9.27
CA GLU A 115 -2.96 -21.29 -10.02
C GLU A 115 -4.11 -20.38 -10.49
N ASP A 116 -4.54 -19.44 -9.65
CA ASP A 116 -5.51 -18.41 -10.04
C ASP A 116 -5.00 -17.59 -11.22
N ILE A 117 -3.69 -17.41 -11.26
CA ILE A 117 -3.01 -16.62 -12.24
C ILE A 117 -2.89 -17.39 -13.55
N GLU A 118 -2.30 -18.58 -13.54
CA GLU A 118 -2.09 -19.38 -14.75
C GLU A 118 -3.42 -19.79 -15.41
N SER A 119 -4.45 -20.09 -14.61
CA SER A 119 -5.77 -20.47 -15.15
C SER A 119 -6.49 -19.35 -15.92
N ASN A 120 -6.04 -18.10 -15.79
CA ASN A 120 -6.61 -16.97 -16.51
C ASN A 120 -5.71 -16.46 -17.65
N ASP A 121 -4.50 -17.01 -17.81
CA ASP A 121 -3.56 -16.59 -18.86
C ASP A 121 -3.79 -17.44 -20.13
N ASN A 122 -4.61 -16.91 -21.03
CA ASN A 122 -4.86 -17.54 -22.34
C ASN A 122 -3.74 -17.25 -23.37
N GLY A 123 -2.57 -16.77 -22.95
CA GLY A 123 -1.38 -16.57 -23.80
C GLY A 123 -1.51 -15.50 -24.89
N LYS A 124 -2.58 -14.68 -24.84
CA LYS A 124 -2.96 -13.72 -25.90
C LYS A 124 -3.26 -12.31 -25.40
N LEU A 125 -3.08 -12.03 -24.12
CA LEU A 125 -3.67 -10.87 -23.48
C LEU A 125 -2.62 -9.91 -22.93
N SER A 126 -2.80 -8.60 -23.16
CA SER A 126 -1.98 -7.57 -22.51
C SER A 126 -2.19 -7.62 -21.00
N ASN A 127 -1.16 -7.25 -20.23
CA ASN A 127 -1.13 -7.35 -18.77
C ASN A 127 -2.40 -6.81 -18.09
N ASN A 128 -3.07 -5.79 -18.64
CA ASN A 128 -4.24 -5.17 -17.99
C ASN A 128 -5.55 -5.98 -18.11
N THR A 129 -5.83 -6.60 -19.25
CA THR A 129 -7.09 -7.33 -19.47
C THR A 129 -7.13 -8.63 -18.66
N TYR A 130 -5.97 -9.22 -18.43
CA TYR A 130 -5.81 -10.43 -17.64
C TYR A 130 -6.17 -10.21 -16.17
N ILE A 131 -5.73 -9.09 -15.59
CA ILE A 131 -6.08 -8.68 -14.22
C ILE A 131 -7.59 -8.49 -14.10
N ALA A 132 -8.23 -7.82 -15.07
CA ALA A 132 -9.67 -7.62 -15.06
C ALA A 132 -10.44 -8.95 -15.01
N ASN A 133 -10.00 -9.97 -15.76
CA ASN A 133 -10.62 -11.30 -15.72
C ASN A 133 -10.48 -11.97 -14.34
N ILE A 134 -9.29 -11.92 -13.73
CA ILE A 134 -9.06 -12.45 -12.38
C ILE A 134 -9.96 -11.74 -11.37
N ILE A 135 -9.99 -10.40 -11.37
CA ILE A 135 -10.79 -9.64 -10.41
C ILE A 135 -12.29 -9.92 -10.60
N ASN A 136 -12.78 -10.00 -11.84
CA ASN A 136 -14.19 -10.32 -12.13
C ASN A 136 -14.59 -11.73 -11.64
N LYS A 137 -13.70 -12.73 -11.76
CA LYS A 137 -13.93 -14.08 -11.19
C LYS A 137 -14.18 -14.03 -9.68
N TYR A 138 -13.56 -13.06 -9.00
CA TYR A 138 -13.66 -12.86 -7.56
C TYR A 138 -14.67 -11.79 -7.14
N LYS A 139 -15.46 -11.22 -8.07
CA LYS A 139 -16.35 -10.08 -7.78
C LYS A 139 -17.27 -10.29 -6.57
N ASN A 140 -17.78 -11.51 -6.40
CA ASN A 140 -18.72 -11.86 -5.33
C ASN A 140 -18.07 -11.85 -3.93
N LYS A 141 -16.73 -11.81 -3.85
CA LYS A 141 -16.00 -11.64 -2.58
C LYS A 141 -15.86 -10.18 -2.17
N PHE A 142 -16.15 -9.23 -3.06
CA PHE A 142 -16.06 -7.80 -2.78
C PHE A 142 -17.43 -7.23 -2.41
N GLY A 143 -17.64 -6.98 -1.12
CA GLY A 143 -18.92 -6.49 -0.59
C GLY A 143 -19.01 -4.97 -0.45
N LYS A 144 -17.98 -4.24 -0.88
CA LYS A 144 -17.83 -2.79 -0.65
C LYS A 144 -17.77 -2.00 -1.93
N SER A 145 -17.93 -0.68 -1.84
CA SER A 145 -18.00 0.18 -3.03
C SER A 145 -16.70 0.28 -3.83
N ARG A 146 -15.54 0.00 -3.21
CA ARG A 146 -14.23 0.02 -3.89
C ARG A 146 -13.43 -1.24 -3.64
N VAL A 147 -12.68 -1.66 -4.64
CA VAL A 147 -11.72 -2.76 -4.59
C VAL A 147 -10.30 -2.21 -4.75
N VAL A 148 -9.40 -2.62 -3.86
CA VAL A 148 -7.98 -2.29 -3.87
C VAL A 148 -7.21 -3.55 -4.24
N VAL A 149 -6.61 -3.57 -5.41
CA VAL A 149 -5.79 -4.68 -5.89
C VAL A 149 -4.32 -4.31 -5.75
N ILE A 150 -3.57 -5.08 -4.97
CA ILE A 150 -2.12 -4.98 -4.86
C ILE A 150 -1.46 -5.98 -5.81
N LYS A 151 -0.42 -5.52 -6.49
CA LYS A 151 0.29 -6.27 -7.52
C LYS A 151 1.79 -6.17 -7.31
N SER A 152 2.52 -7.20 -7.74
CA SER A 152 3.98 -7.16 -7.79
C SER A 152 4.48 -6.07 -8.74
N GLN A 153 5.79 -5.82 -8.74
CA GLN A 153 6.42 -4.89 -9.68
C GLN A 153 6.17 -5.25 -11.15
N LEU A 154 6.09 -6.56 -11.46
CA LEU A 154 5.78 -7.04 -12.81
C LEU A 154 4.28 -7.04 -13.13
N GLY A 155 3.44 -6.63 -12.18
CA GLY A 155 2.00 -6.48 -12.35
C GLY A 155 1.18 -7.71 -11.99
N GLN A 156 1.80 -8.73 -11.39
CA GLN A 156 1.11 -9.96 -10.98
C GLN A 156 0.23 -9.68 -9.74
N PRO A 157 -1.08 -10.03 -9.74
CA PRO A 157 -1.93 -9.87 -8.56
C PRO A 157 -1.35 -10.58 -7.35
N ILE A 158 -1.34 -9.91 -6.21
CA ILE A 158 -0.91 -10.49 -4.92
C ILE A 158 -2.12 -10.64 -4.02
N THR A 159 -2.82 -9.54 -3.75
CA THR A 159 -3.98 -9.56 -2.85
C THR A 159 -4.98 -8.47 -3.22
N ALA A 160 -6.25 -8.68 -2.89
CA ALA A 160 -7.30 -7.69 -3.05
C ALA A 160 -8.10 -7.47 -1.76
N TYR A 161 -8.36 -6.20 -1.48
CA TYR A 161 -9.22 -5.72 -0.40
C TYR A 161 -10.43 -5.00 -0.98
N SER A 162 -11.46 -4.80 -0.17
CA SER A 162 -12.60 -3.96 -0.51
C SER A 162 -12.98 -3.09 0.67
N GLY A 163 -13.32 -1.82 0.39
CA GLY A 163 -13.66 -0.83 1.42
C GLY A 163 -14.60 0.25 0.89
N ASP A 164 -15.32 0.92 1.79
CA ASP A 164 -16.21 2.02 1.43
C ASP A 164 -15.49 3.37 1.41
N LYS A 165 -14.48 3.52 2.26
CA LYS A 165 -13.63 4.71 2.35
C LYS A 165 -12.19 4.30 2.03
N VAL A 166 -11.83 4.48 0.76
CA VAL A 166 -10.50 4.14 0.25
C VAL A 166 -9.80 5.39 -0.30
N TYR A 167 -8.61 5.69 0.23
CA TYR A 167 -7.73 6.75 -0.26
C TYR A 167 -6.26 6.38 -0.11
N TRP A 168 -5.37 7.09 -0.80
CA TRP A 168 -3.93 6.88 -0.74
C TRP A 168 -3.19 8.17 -0.40
N THR A 169 -2.02 8.02 0.23
CA THR A 169 -1.10 9.13 0.52
C THR A 169 0.34 8.65 0.35
N VAL A 170 1.25 9.55 -0.02
CA VAL A 170 2.69 9.28 0.02
C VAL A 170 3.24 9.84 1.34
N PRO A 171 3.58 8.99 2.32
CA PRO A 171 4.13 9.43 3.60
C PRO A 171 5.48 10.14 3.42
N LYS A 172 5.58 11.40 3.88
CA LYS A 172 6.78 12.23 3.69
C LYS A 172 8.04 11.70 4.37
N LYS A 173 7.90 10.92 5.44
CA LYS A 173 9.02 10.41 6.26
C LYS A 173 9.25 8.91 6.15
N LEU A 174 8.57 8.23 5.22
CA LEU A 174 8.83 6.82 4.95
C LEU A 174 9.44 6.66 3.54
N PRO A 175 10.43 5.77 3.38
CA PRO A 175 11.21 5.69 2.15
C PRO A 175 10.46 4.97 1.03
N LYS A 176 10.09 5.70 -0.04
CA LYS A 176 9.46 5.13 -1.24
C LYS A 176 8.28 4.18 -0.91
N MET A 177 7.46 4.59 0.05
CA MET A 177 6.25 3.87 0.45
C MET A 177 5.01 4.56 -0.13
N THR A 178 3.97 3.78 -0.41
CA THR A 178 2.60 4.30 -0.51
C THR A 178 1.80 3.80 0.67
N LYS A 179 0.96 4.65 1.23
CA LYS A 179 -0.01 4.28 2.26
C LYS A 179 -1.40 4.29 1.66
N LEU A 180 -2.09 3.16 1.75
CA LEU A 180 -3.50 3.02 1.44
C LEU A 180 -4.28 2.98 2.74
N MET A 181 -5.36 3.73 2.82
CA MET A 181 -6.30 3.71 3.93
C MET A 181 -7.59 3.06 3.45
N ILE A 182 -8.00 1.97 4.11
CA ILE A 182 -9.18 1.18 3.78
C ILE A 182 -10.03 1.11 5.04
N ASP A 183 -11.18 1.81 5.04
CA ASP A 183 -12.13 1.85 6.15
C ASP A 183 -11.48 2.17 7.52
N GLY A 184 -10.48 3.06 7.51
CA GLY A 184 -9.77 3.51 8.70
C GLY A 184 -8.57 2.64 9.11
N LYS A 185 -8.26 1.59 8.35
CA LYS A 185 -7.07 0.75 8.55
C LYS A 185 -6.02 1.04 7.48
N ALA A 186 -4.76 1.04 7.90
CA ALA A 186 -3.63 1.32 7.04
C ALA A 186 -3.06 0.06 6.38
N LEU A 187 -2.70 0.20 5.13
CA LEU A 187 -1.94 -0.76 4.33
C LEU A 187 -0.76 0.00 3.73
N TYR A 188 0.45 -0.26 4.20
CA TYR A 188 1.65 0.34 3.62
C TYR A 188 2.26 -0.62 2.60
N ILE A 189 2.67 -0.10 1.46
CA ILE A 189 3.27 -0.88 0.38
C ILE A 189 4.60 -0.27 -0.03
N HIS A 190 5.62 -1.11 -0.12
CA HIS A 190 6.92 -0.82 -0.71
C HIS A 190 7.03 -1.58 -2.04
N ARG A 191 7.49 -0.90 -3.09
CA ARG A 191 7.76 -1.51 -4.40
C ARG A 191 6.64 -2.39 -4.95
N ALA A 192 5.40 -1.97 -4.76
CA ALA A 192 4.23 -2.63 -5.32
C ALA A 192 3.53 -1.72 -6.33
N ASN A 193 2.82 -2.33 -7.28
CA ASN A 193 1.81 -1.65 -8.07
C ASN A 193 0.44 -1.80 -7.38
N TYR A 194 -0.45 -0.84 -7.52
CA TYR A 194 -1.82 -0.98 -7.02
C TYR A 194 -2.85 -0.35 -7.97
N GLN A 195 -4.10 -0.82 -7.86
CA GLN A 195 -5.26 -0.26 -8.55
C GLN A 195 -6.42 -0.15 -7.56
N ILE A 196 -7.10 1.00 -7.57
CA ILE A 196 -8.35 1.21 -6.85
C ILE A 196 -9.46 1.28 -7.90
N ILE A 197 -10.45 0.39 -7.79
CA ILE A 197 -11.49 0.17 -8.80
C ILE A 197 -12.84 0.35 -8.11
N ASP A 198 -13.73 1.18 -8.67
CA ASP A 198 -15.12 1.21 -8.21
C ASP A 198 -15.77 -0.14 -8.56
N THR A 199 -16.39 -0.79 -7.58
CA THR A 199 -16.93 -2.15 -7.71
C THR A 199 -17.99 -2.26 -8.83
N SER A 200 -18.66 -1.15 -9.17
CA SER A 200 -19.61 -1.08 -10.29
C SER A 200 -18.98 -1.30 -11.68
N LEU A 201 -17.64 -1.25 -11.78
CA LEU A 201 -16.91 -1.55 -13.01
C LEU A 201 -16.59 -3.04 -13.17
N LEU A 202 -16.90 -3.87 -12.17
CA LEU A 202 -16.70 -5.31 -12.21
C LEU A 202 -17.92 -6.01 -12.82
N ASN A 203 -17.67 -6.98 -13.70
CA ASN A 203 -18.70 -7.65 -14.52
C ASN A 203 -18.91 -9.11 -14.18
#